data_AF-A0A0B2V378-F1
#
_entry.id   AF-A0A0B2V378-F1
#
_cell.length_a   1.000
_cell.length_b   1.000
_cell.length_c   1.000
_cell.angle_alpha   90.00
_cell.angle_beta   90.00
_cell.angle_gamma   90.00
#
_symmetry.space_group_name_H-M   'P 1'
#
loop_
_entity.id
_entity.type
_entity.pdbx_description
1 polymer ?
#
loop_
_entity_poly.entity_id
_entity_poly.type
_entity_poly.pdbx_seq_one_letter_code
_entity_poly.pdbx_strand_id
1 'polypeptide(L)'
;MLTFFIREDTLGGVRERKLLRAWRTMGNLLSILVIFDEIIQKHSVLRQHWSSFFKAMQMAHHNPSQFGAESEYLRPLQGVIVQIDSQIMNGFIFKNCCQQMFGEDLRLDSQFNERLRNVVLELYDKWDHVAVDDIADKQRLMVIISLASFHAILFRQVDKKLIRTVWGAHKRLPAFHLIGETIWTPCDFLVKSVNDIDRVIDRKSISAIGTLRSALFDQQAEMLTREATSNAAKFVEWQYKMAEELCEWPKDNPHGHLTHRTSLFFKGARQADQISRLLKTVLNGHLHEQKAVSRSSAVAIFRLTEIIKSEYLDQTVQYSFRSNSTTLLPVGVPVCMYVHVCAPICMNRNIYVMKDTNEQIELVGCLILSICSFPCKSIRSYPKIID
;
A
#
# COMPACT_ATOMS: atom_id res chain seq x y z
N MET A 1 -24.44 40.03 -15.42
CA MET A 1 -23.87 38.73 -15.81
C MET A 1 -22.45 39.01 -16.31
N LEU A 2 -21.44 38.88 -15.44
CA LEU A 2 -20.05 39.18 -15.78
C LEU A 2 -19.42 37.93 -16.43
N THR A 3 -19.36 37.92 -17.75
CA THR A 3 -18.65 36.92 -18.54
C THR A 3 -17.15 37.18 -18.38
N PHE A 4 -16.47 36.37 -17.56
CA PHE A 4 -15.01 36.36 -17.50
C PHE A 4 -14.48 35.80 -18.83
N PHE A 5 -14.06 36.67 -19.74
CA PHE A 5 -13.28 36.29 -20.90
C PHE A 5 -11.83 36.01 -20.46
N ILE A 6 -11.49 34.72 -20.35
CA ILE A 6 -10.08 34.32 -20.25
C ILE A 6 -9.44 34.62 -21.61
N ARG A 7 -8.37 35.43 -21.64
CA ARG A 7 -7.64 35.75 -22.88
C ARG A 7 -7.16 34.45 -23.55
N GLU A 8 -7.30 34.37 -24.86
CA GLU A 8 -6.96 33.18 -25.65
C GLU A 8 -5.46 32.83 -25.58
N ASP A 9 -4.63 33.85 -25.44
CA ASP A 9 -3.20 33.82 -25.16
C ASP A 9 -2.85 33.21 -23.78
N THR A 10 -3.72 33.39 -22.77
CA THR A 10 -3.57 32.68 -21.48
C THR A 10 -4.04 31.22 -21.59
N LEU A 11 -5.08 30.95 -22.39
CA LEU A 11 -5.52 29.58 -22.67
C LEU A 11 -4.46 28.79 -23.44
N GLY A 12 -3.74 29.42 -24.38
CA GLY A 12 -2.62 28.81 -25.11
C GLY A 12 -1.49 28.34 -24.18
N GLY A 13 -1.01 29.22 -23.30
CA GLY A 13 0.03 28.87 -22.32
C GLY A 13 -0.42 27.86 -21.25
N VAL A 14 -1.72 27.83 -20.90
CA VAL A 14 -2.29 26.80 -20.02
C VAL A 14 -2.41 25.46 -20.74
N ARG A 15 -2.75 25.47 -22.03
CA ARG A 15 -2.79 24.27 -22.87
C ARG A 15 -1.42 23.62 -22.98
N GLU A 16 -0.29 24.30 -22.86
CA GLU A 16 1.03 23.66 -22.91
C GLU A 16 1.52 23.08 -21.57
N ARG A 17 0.82 23.37 -20.46
CA ARG A 17 1.23 22.87 -19.15
C ARG A 17 1.06 21.34 -19.08
N LYS A 18 2.11 20.67 -18.62
CA LYS A 18 2.11 19.21 -18.39
C LYS A 18 1.10 18.76 -17.33
N LEU A 19 0.64 19.66 -16.45
CA LEU A 19 -0.29 19.38 -15.34
C LEU A 19 0.10 18.15 -14.49
N LEU A 20 1.40 17.93 -14.27
CA LEU A 20 1.94 16.73 -13.64
C LEU A 20 1.29 16.39 -12.29
N ARG A 21 0.95 17.42 -11.49
CA ARG A 21 0.27 17.23 -10.19
C ARG A 21 -1.16 16.68 -10.36
N ALA A 22 -1.90 17.13 -11.36
CA ALA A 22 -3.24 16.63 -11.65
C ALA A 22 -3.18 15.15 -12.05
N TRP A 23 -2.25 14.79 -12.94
CA TRP A 23 -2.05 13.39 -13.35
C TRP A 23 -1.63 12.48 -12.21
N ARG A 24 -0.71 12.92 -11.36
CA ARG A 24 -0.33 12.17 -10.15
C ARG A 24 -1.51 11.96 -9.21
N THR A 25 -2.33 13.00 -9.02
CA THR A 25 -3.51 12.92 -8.16
C THR A 25 -4.56 11.96 -8.75
N MET A 26 -4.78 12.02 -10.06
CA MET A 26 -5.63 11.06 -10.77
C MET A 26 -5.12 9.63 -10.61
N GLY A 27 -3.82 9.40 -10.83
CA GLY A 27 -3.24 8.06 -10.67
C GLY A 27 -3.27 7.56 -9.22
N ASN A 28 -3.19 8.45 -8.22
CA ASN A 28 -3.42 8.11 -6.81
C ASN A 28 -4.87 7.67 -6.56
N LEU A 29 -5.84 8.37 -7.14
CA LEU A 29 -7.25 7.96 -7.02
C LEU A 29 -7.48 6.60 -7.68
N LEU A 30 -6.98 6.43 -8.90
CA LEU A 30 -7.07 5.17 -9.63
C LEU A 30 -6.39 4.02 -8.88
N SER A 31 -5.23 4.24 -8.28
CA SER A 31 -4.54 3.19 -7.52
C SER A 31 -5.33 2.78 -6.27
N ILE A 32 -6.05 3.70 -5.62
CA ILE A 32 -6.97 3.35 -4.53
C ILE A 32 -8.09 2.42 -5.03
N LEU A 33 -8.66 2.67 -6.22
CA LEU A 33 -9.66 1.78 -6.80
C LEU A 33 -9.09 0.39 -7.09
N VAL A 34 -7.86 0.32 -7.61
CA VAL A 34 -7.14 -0.95 -7.79
C VAL A 34 -6.96 -1.68 -6.47
N ILE A 35 -6.62 -0.97 -5.38
CA ILE A 35 -6.48 -1.59 -4.05
C ILE A 35 -7.79 -2.21 -3.60
N PHE A 36 -8.93 -1.51 -3.75
CA PHE A 36 -10.23 -2.05 -3.39
C PHE A 36 -10.58 -3.30 -4.21
N ASP A 37 -10.34 -3.27 -5.52
CA ASP A 37 -10.56 -4.44 -6.39
C ASP A 37 -9.74 -5.64 -5.91
N GLU A 38 -8.46 -5.43 -5.59
CA GLU A 38 -7.58 -6.50 -5.12
C GLU A 38 -8.03 -7.07 -3.76
N ILE A 39 -8.47 -6.23 -2.82
CA ILE A 39 -9.02 -6.66 -1.52
C ILE A 39 -10.27 -7.52 -1.73
N ILE A 40 -11.21 -7.06 -2.57
CA ILE A 40 -12.49 -7.72 -2.80
C ILE A 40 -12.29 -9.05 -3.54
N GLN A 41 -11.42 -9.07 -4.55
CA GLN A 41 -11.18 -10.26 -5.37
C GLN A 41 -10.43 -11.36 -4.60
N LYS A 42 -9.51 -11.01 -3.70
CA LYS A 42 -8.66 -11.99 -3.00
C LYS A 42 -9.26 -12.51 -1.70
N HIS A 43 -10.06 -11.72 -0.99
CA HIS A 43 -10.72 -12.20 0.23
C HIS A 43 -12.01 -12.96 -0.09
N SER A 44 -11.91 -14.28 -0.22
CA SER A 44 -13.06 -15.17 -0.47
C SER A 44 -14.14 -15.09 0.62
N VAL A 45 -13.74 -15.00 1.90
CA VAL A 45 -14.65 -14.90 3.04
C VAL A 45 -15.53 -13.66 2.95
N LEU A 46 -14.95 -12.51 2.59
CA LEU A 46 -15.71 -11.26 2.41
C LEU A 46 -16.81 -11.43 1.36
N ARG A 47 -16.46 -12.01 0.20
CA ARG A 47 -17.44 -12.26 -0.87
C ARG A 47 -18.51 -13.28 -0.47
N GLN A 48 -18.14 -14.32 0.27
CA GLN A 48 -19.08 -15.33 0.74
C GLN A 48 -20.08 -14.74 1.74
N HIS A 49 -19.59 -13.95 2.71
CA HIS A 49 -20.43 -13.28 3.70
C HIS A 49 -21.35 -12.27 3.02
N TRP A 50 -20.82 -11.47 2.07
CA TRP A 50 -21.63 -10.57 1.28
C TRP A 50 -22.71 -11.30 0.48
N SER A 51 -22.37 -12.40 -0.22
CA SER A 51 -23.34 -13.19 -0.97
C SER A 51 -24.45 -13.76 -0.08
N SER A 52 -24.10 -14.20 1.13
CA SER A 52 -25.05 -14.71 2.11
C SER A 52 -25.99 -13.60 2.61
N PHE A 53 -25.43 -12.45 2.97
CA PHE A 53 -26.20 -11.26 3.35
C PHE A 53 -27.13 -10.79 2.22
N PHE A 54 -26.61 -10.68 1.01
CA PHE A 54 -27.36 -10.25 -0.18
C PHE A 54 -28.58 -11.14 -0.43
N LYS A 55 -28.42 -12.46 -0.37
CA LYS A 55 -29.53 -13.43 -0.51
C LYS A 55 -30.54 -13.31 0.62
N ALA A 56 -30.09 -13.14 1.87
CA ALA A 56 -30.99 -12.97 3.01
C ALA A 56 -31.85 -11.70 2.86
N MET A 57 -31.26 -10.60 2.39
CA MET A 57 -31.98 -9.36 2.15
C MET A 57 -32.98 -9.47 0.99
N GLN A 58 -32.63 -10.19 -0.07
CA GLN A 58 -33.58 -10.52 -1.13
C GLN A 58 -34.77 -11.34 -0.61
N MET A 59 -34.53 -12.34 0.24
CA MET A 59 -35.60 -13.14 0.86
C MET A 59 -36.52 -12.29 1.75
N ALA A 60 -35.93 -11.40 2.56
CA ALA A 60 -36.69 -10.47 3.39
C ALA A 60 -37.54 -9.50 2.56
N HIS A 61 -37.00 -9.01 1.43
CA HIS A 61 -37.74 -8.18 0.49
C HIS A 61 -38.95 -8.90 -0.12
N HIS A 62 -38.81 -10.19 -0.44
CA HIS A 62 -39.90 -10.99 -1.00
C HIS A 62 -40.94 -11.44 0.04
N ASN A 63 -40.56 -11.58 1.31
CA ASN A 63 -41.45 -12.02 2.39
C ASN A 63 -41.41 -11.11 3.63
N PRO A 64 -41.76 -9.80 3.54
CA PRO A 64 -41.55 -8.84 4.64
C PRO A 64 -42.23 -9.23 5.97
N SER A 65 -43.42 -9.83 5.90
CA SER A 65 -44.21 -10.23 7.07
C SER A 65 -43.53 -11.31 7.93
N GLN A 66 -42.73 -12.20 7.32
CA GLN A 66 -42.00 -13.25 8.05
C GLN A 66 -40.86 -12.68 8.90
N PHE A 67 -40.41 -11.47 8.60
CA PHE A 67 -39.29 -10.79 9.27
C PHE A 67 -39.74 -9.58 10.10
N GLY A 68 -41.06 -9.38 10.27
CA GLY A 68 -41.61 -8.23 10.99
C GLY A 68 -41.22 -6.88 10.38
N ALA A 69 -40.99 -6.84 9.06
CA ALA A 69 -40.50 -5.68 8.35
C ALA A 69 -41.59 -5.04 7.48
N GLU A 70 -41.59 -3.70 7.42
CA GLU A 70 -42.50 -2.94 6.57
C GLU A 70 -41.97 -2.87 5.13
N SER A 71 -42.81 -3.24 4.16
CA SER A 71 -42.42 -3.34 2.75
C SER A 71 -41.91 -2.02 2.14
N GLU A 72 -42.36 -0.88 2.66
CA GLU A 72 -42.01 0.44 2.13
C GLU A 72 -40.52 0.79 2.33
N TYR A 73 -39.92 0.38 3.45
CA TYR A 73 -38.51 0.64 3.74
C TYR A 73 -37.56 -0.38 3.12
N LEU A 74 -38.05 -1.59 2.81
CA LEU A 74 -37.22 -2.65 2.23
C LEU A 74 -36.85 -2.37 0.77
N ARG A 75 -37.70 -1.68 0.00
CA ARG A 75 -37.43 -1.40 -1.42
C ARG A 75 -36.22 -0.45 -1.61
N PRO A 76 -36.14 0.72 -0.94
CA PRO A 76 -34.96 1.57 -1.02
C PRO A 76 -33.68 0.87 -0.56
N LEU A 77 -33.75 0.11 0.54
CA LEU A 77 -32.62 -0.65 1.06
C LEU A 77 -32.12 -1.70 0.06
N GLN A 78 -33.03 -2.46 -0.55
CA GLN A 78 -32.68 -3.43 -1.59
C GLN A 78 -32.00 -2.74 -2.79
N GLY A 79 -32.47 -1.55 -3.17
CA GLY A 79 -31.83 -0.72 -4.20
C GLY A 79 -30.38 -0.38 -3.89
N VAL A 80 -30.10 0.08 -2.66
CA VAL A 80 -28.73 0.38 -2.19
C VAL A 80 -27.86 -0.87 -2.18
N ILE A 81 -28.39 -2.01 -1.71
CA ILE A 81 -27.64 -3.27 -1.68
C ILE A 81 -27.26 -3.73 -3.10
N VAL A 82 -28.18 -3.65 -4.06
CA VAL A 82 -27.90 -3.97 -5.47
C VAL A 82 -26.86 -3.01 -6.07
N GLN A 83 -26.90 -1.73 -5.70
CA GLN A 83 -25.87 -0.76 -6.11
C GLN A 83 -24.50 -1.11 -5.54
N ILE A 84 -24.40 -1.43 -4.25
CA ILE A 84 -23.14 -1.85 -3.62
C ILE A 84 -22.61 -3.12 -4.31
N ASP A 85 -23.48 -4.10 -4.57
CA ASP A 85 -23.09 -5.34 -5.22
C ASP A 85 -22.48 -5.10 -6.62
N SER A 86 -23.22 -4.34 -7.45
CA SER A 86 -22.86 -4.07 -8.84
C SER A 86 -21.71 -3.06 -9.02
N GLN A 87 -21.51 -2.14 -8.08
CA GLN A 87 -20.47 -1.11 -8.22
C GLN A 87 -19.18 -1.43 -7.46
N ILE A 88 -19.29 -2.16 -6.33
CA ILE A 88 -18.19 -2.41 -5.40
C ILE A 88 -17.87 -3.91 -5.37
N MET A 89 -18.83 -4.75 -4.99
CA MET A 89 -18.55 -6.14 -4.63
C MET A 89 -18.24 -7.06 -5.82
N ASN A 90 -18.53 -6.64 -7.05
CA ASN A 90 -18.05 -7.33 -8.24
C ASN A 90 -16.52 -7.28 -8.40
N GLY A 91 -15.83 -6.40 -7.66
CA GLY A 91 -14.38 -6.26 -7.69
C GLY A 91 -13.83 -5.71 -9.01
N PHE A 92 -14.62 -4.89 -9.72
CA PHE A 92 -14.22 -4.23 -10.96
C PHE A 92 -14.34 -2.69 -10.88
N ILE A 93 -14.19 -2.12 -9.70
CA ILE A 93 -14.32 -0.68 -9.41
C ILE A 93 -13.39 0.14 -10.31
N PHE A 94 -12.12 -0.24 -10.46
CA PHE A 94 -11.17 0.46 -11.32
C PHE A 94 -11.64 0.45 -12.77
N LYS A 95 -11.97 -0.74 -13.30
CA LYS A 95 -12.37 -0.91 -14.69
C LYS A 95 -13.68 -0.16 -14.98
N ASN A 96 -14.66 -0.27 -14.09
CA ASN A 96 -15.93 0.44 -14.18
C ASN A 96 -15.72 1.96 -14.19
N CYS A 97 -14.80 2.48 -13.36
CA CYS A 97 -14.42 3.89 -13.36
C CYS A 97 -13.79 4.31 -14.70
N CYS A 98 -12.85 3.52 -15.23
CA CYS A 98 -12.19 3.82 -16.51
C CYS A 98 -13.11 3.67 -17.72
N GLN A 99 -14.22 2.94 -17.60
CA GLN A 99 -15.17 2.69 -18.69
C GLN A 99 -16.41 3.58 -18.64
N GLN A 100 -16.49 4.52 -17.69
CA GLN A 100 -17.57 5.50 -17.63
C GLN A 100 -17.73 6.23 -18.98
N MET A 101 -18.94 6.73 -19.22
CA MET A 101 -19.26 7.51 -20.41
C MET A 101 -18.61 8.89 -20.31
N PHE A 102 -17.32 8.95 -20.63
CA PHE A 102 -16.63 10.20 -20.93
C PHE A 102 -17.14 10.75 -22.27
N GLY A 103 -17.22 12.08 -22.40
CA GLY A 103 -17.61 12.71 -23.66
C GLY A 103 -16.73 12.22 -24.82
N GLU A 104 -17.34 11.99 -25.99
CA GLU A 104 -16.62 11.44 -27.15
C GLU A 104 -15.42 12.29 -27.56
N ASP A 105 -15.53 13.60 -27.40
CA ASP A 105 -14.46 14.58 -27.65
C ASP A 105 -13.16 14.21 -26.92
N LEU A 106 -13.25 13.70 -25.69
CA LEU A 106 -12.06 13.34 -24.90
C LEU A 106 -11.32 12.13 -25.47
N ARG A 107 -12.06 11.18 -26.06
CA ARG A 107 -11.47 9.96 -26.64
C ARG A 107 -10.80 10.24 -27.98
N LEU A 108 -11.28 11.24 -28.71
CA LEU A 108 -10.77 11.64 -30.02
C LEU A 108 -9.68 12.72 -29.92
N ASP A 109 -9.51 13.34 -28.75
CA ASP A 109 -8.48 14.34 -28.50
C ASP A 109 -7.07 13.71 -28.49
N SER A 110 -6.39 13.83 -29.64
CA SER A 110 -5.03 13.35 -29.85
C SER A 110 -4.01 14.07 -28.96
N GLN A 111 -4.23 15.35 -28.66
CA GLN A 111 -3.35 16.14 -27.80
C GLN A 111 -3.44 15.66 -26.34
N PHE A 112 -4.66 15.37 -25.87
CA PHE A 112 -4.89 14.80 -24.54
C PHE A 112 -4.29 13.39 -24.42
N ASN A 113 -4.48 12.55 -25.44
CA ASN A 113 -3.88 11.22 -25.54
C ASN A 113 -2.34 11.29 -25.43
N GLU A 114 -1.71 12.09 -26.28
CA GLU A 114 -0.26 12.21 -26.32
C GLU A 114 0.30 12.76 -24.99
N ARG A 115 -0.41 13.71 -24.38
CA ARG A 115 -0.01 14.27 -23.09
C ARG A 115 -0.06 13.24 -21.98
N LEU A 116 -1.17 12.49 -21.84
CA LEU A 116 -1.27 11.45 -20.83
C LEU A 116 -0.15 10.41 -21.02
N ARG A 117 0.03 9.93 -22.25
CA ARG A 117 1.11 9.01 -22.60
C ARG A 117 2.49 9.54 -22.19
N ASN A 118 2.83 10.76 -22.57
CA ASN A 118 4.13 11.37 -22.28
C ASN A 118 4.35 11.58 -20.79
N VAL A 119 3.30 11.95 -20.05
CA VAL A 119 3.37 12.08 -18.59
C VAL A 119 3.60 10.74 -17.91
N VAL A 120 2.93 9.66 -18.34
CA VAL A 120 3.15 8.33 -17.75
C VAL A 120 4.58 7.84 -18.02
N LEU A 121 5.09 8.06 -19.23
CA LEU A 121 6.49 7.76 -19.56
C LEU A 121 7.48 8.57 -18.71
N GLU A 122 7.25 9.87 -18.53
CA GLU A 122 8.08 10.72 -17.67
C GLU A 122 8.03 10.29 -16.19
N LEU A 123 6.86 9.88 -15.69
CA LEU A 123 6.71 9.36 -14.33
C LEU A 123 7.45 8.03 -14.16
N TYR A 124 7.37 7.14 -15.16
CA TYR A 124 8.09 5.87 -15.16
C TYR A 124 9.60 6.08 -15.17
N ASP A 125 10.12 6.92 -16.06
CA ASP A 125 11.55 7.21 -16.16
C ASP A 125 12.14 7.71 -14.83
N LYS A 126 11.45 8.67 -14.20
CA LYS A 126 11.82 9.17 -12.86
C LYS A 126 11.77 8.09 -11.79
N TRP A 127 10.79 7.18 -11.87
CA TRP A 127 10.67 6.08 -10.91
C TRP A 127 11.77 5.04 -11.12
N ASP A 128 12.04 4.65 -12.37
CA ASP A 128 13.06 3.64 -12.71
C ASP A 128 14.46 4.14 -12.33
N HIS A 129 14.78 5.40 -12.59
CA HIS A 129 16.05 6.01 -12.18
C HIS A 129 16.27 5.91 -10.65
N VAL A 130 15.25 6.24 -9.86
CA VAL A 130 15.32 6.11 -8.39
C VAL A 130 15.38 4.63 -7.96
N ALA A 131 14.66 3.74 -8.64
CA ALA A 131 14.64 2.31 -8.33
C ALA A 131 15.93 1.56 -8.70
N VAL A 132 16.84 2.18 -9.45
CA VAL A 132 18.19 1.63 -9.71
C VAL A 132 19.07 1.74 -8.48
N ASP A 133 19.09 2.92 -7.86
CA ASP A 133 20.04 3.28 -6.81
C ASP A 133 19.43 3.22 -5.40
N ASP A 134 18.10 3.11 -5.31
CA ASP A 134 17.35 3.12 -4.05
C ASP A 134 16.15 2.14 -4.08
N ILE A 135 15.39 2.09 -2.98
CA ILE A 135 14.19 1.30 -2.79
C ILE A 135 13.15 1.70 -3.81
N ALA A 136 12.73 0.74 -4.62
CA ALA A 136 11.62 0.92 -5.55
C ALA A 136 10.33 1.33 -4.79
N ASP A 137 9.80 2.51 -5.13
CA ASP A 137 8.57 3.04 -4.54
C ASP A 137 7.35 2.31 -5.10
N LYS A 138 6.74 1.47 -4.26
CA LYS A 138 5.57 0.66 -4.62
C LYS A 138 4.34 1.49 -4.97
N GLN A 139 4.10 2.59 -4.24
CA GLN A 139 2.92 3.42 -4.44
C GLN A 139 3.02 4.20 -5.74
N ARG A 140 4.20 4.78 -6.02
CA ARG A 140 4.46 5.45 -7.30
C ARG A 140 4.33 4.48 -8.47
N LEU A 141 4.82 3.24 -8.32
CA LEU A 141 4.64 2.25 -9.38
C LEU A 141 3.16 1.93 -9.63
N MET A 142 2.35 1.75 -8.58
CA MET A 142 0.91 1.55 -8.74
C MET A 142 0.24 2.71 -9.49
N VAL A 143 0.59 3.95 -9.16
CA VAL A 143 0.09 5.16 -9.84
C VAL A 143 0.41 5.12 -11.32
N ILE A 144 1.66 4.81 -11.69
CA ILE A 144 2.13 4.72 -13.08
C ILE A 144 1.37 3.64 -13.84
N ILE A 145 1.26 2.44 -13.26
CA ILE A 145 0.61 1.29 -13.88
C ILE A 145 -0.91 1.50 -14.03
N SER A 146 -1.54 2.14 -13.04
CA SER A 146 -2.96 2.49 -13.09
C SER A 146 -3.24 3.53 -14.17
N LEU A 147 -2.38 4.55 -14.31
CA LEU A 147 -2.49 5.54 -15.39
C LEU A 147 -2.24 4.93 -16.78
N ALA A 148 -1.27 4.02 -16.91
CA ALA A 148 -1.02 3.31 -18.16
C ALA A 148 -2.22 2.45 -18.58
N SER A 149 -2.83 1.76 -17.62
CA SER A 149 -4.04 0.97 -17.84
C SER A 149 -5.24 1.86 -18.19
N PHE A 150 -5.40 2.99 -17.49
CA PHE A 150 -6.43 3.98 -17.78
C PHE A 150 -6.30 4.55 -19.19
N HIS A 151 -5.07 4.89 -19.62
CA HIS A 151 -4.78 5.33 -20.98
C HIS A 151 -5.28 4.31 -22.01
N ALA A 152 -4.92 3.03 -21.84
CA ALA A 152 -5.34 1.99 -22.76
C ALA A 152 -6.86 1.78 -22.81
N ILE A 153 -7.54 1.86 -21.65
CA ILE A 153 -8.99 1.69 -21.55
C ILE A 153 -9.74 2.90 -22.14
N LEU A 154 -9.32 4.12 -21.81
CA LEU A 154 -9.98 5.36 -22.24
C LEU A 154 -9.96 5.51 -23.77
N PHE A 155 -8.79 5.30 -24.38
CA PHE A 155 -8.60 5.45 -25.83
C PHE A 155 -8.88 4.17 -26.62
N ARG A 156 -9.20 3.06 -25.93
CA ARG A 156 -9.43 1.74 -26.54
C ARG A 156 -8.30 1.32 -27.48
N GLN A 157 -7.07 1.69 -27.13
CA GLN A 157 -5.88 1.48 -27.93
C GLN A 157 -4.71 1.11 -27.04
N VAL A 158 -3.92 0.12 -27.47
CA VAL A 158 -2.70 -0.29 -26.77
C VAL A 158 -1.49 0.42 -27.38
N ASP A 159 -0.95 1.42 -26.69
CA ASP A 159 0.32 2.06 -27.11
C ASP A 159 1.49 1.11 -26.81
N LYS A 160 2.14 0.64 -27.89
CA LYS A 160 3.22 -0.35 -27.80
C LYS A 160 4.42 0.13 -26.99
N LYS A 161 4.78 1.41 -27.10
CA LYS A 161 5.94 1.97 -26.40
C LYS A 161 5.63 2.09 -24.92
N LEU A 162 4.51 2.71 -24.58
CA LEU A 162 4.04 2.89 -23.21
C LEU A 162 3.96 1.57 -22.47
N ILE A 163 3.24 0.59 -23.02
CA ILE A 163 3.02 -0.70 -22.35
C ILE A 163 4.33 -1.47 -22.19
N ARG A 164 5.20 -1.52 -23.19
CA ARG A 164 6.52 -2.17 -23.05
C ARG A 164 7.42 -1.49 -22.03
N THR A 165 7.39 -0.16 -21.97
CA THR A 165 8.17 0.60 -20.98
C THR A 165 7.69 0.27 -19.57
N VAL A 166 6.39 0.40 -19.27
CA VAL A 166 5.88 0.12 -17.92
C VAL A 166 5.92 -1.37 -17.57
N TRP A 167 5.83 -2.26 -18.55
CA TRP A 167 6.05 -3.69 -18.37
C TRP A 167 7.43 -3.97 -17.79
N GLY A 168 8.45 -3.18 -18.18
CA GLY A 168 9.82 -3.29 -17.68
C GLY A 168 9.99 -3.16 -16.16
N ALA A 169 8.96 -2.68 -15.45
CA ALA A 169 8.96 -2.54 -13.99
C ALA A 169 9.32 -3.84 -13.25
N HIS A 170 8.99 -5.01 -13.83
CA HIS A 170 9.29 -6.31 -13.20
C HIS A 170 10.78 -6.53 -12.92
N LYS A 171 11.67 -5.85 -13.65
CA LYS A 171 13.13 -5.94 -13.43
C LYS A 171 13.58 -5.31 -12.12
N ARG A 172 12.81 -4.33 -11.61
CA ARG A 172 13.09 -3.63 -10.35
C ARG A 172 12.22 -4.15 -9.22
N LEU A 173 10.93 -4.34 -9.51
CA LEU A 173 9.93 -4.69 -8.51
C LEU A 173 8.85 -5.61 -9.14
N PRO A 174 9.10 -6.93 -9.20
CA PRO A 174 8.20 -7.87 -9.87
C PRO A 174 6.90 -8.08 -9.11
N ALA A 175 6.95 -8.07 -7.78
CA ALA A 175 5.77 -8.16 -6.92
C ALA A 175 6.06 -7.47 -5.58
N PHE A 176 5.01 -7.05 -4.88
CA PHE A 176 5.14 -6.49 -3.53
C PHE A 176 3.88 -6.66 -2.70
N HIS A 177 4.05 -6.57 -1.38
CA HIS A 177 2.94 -6.54 -0.43
C HIS A 177 2.10 -5.26 -0.57
N LEU A 178 0.79 -5.46 -0.74
CA LEU A 178 -0.17 -4.38 -0.82
C LEU A 178 -0.81 -4.10 0.55
N ILE A 179 -1.65 -5.02 1.02
CA ILE A 179 -2.41 -4.91 2.27
C ILE A 179 -2.83 -6.32 2.74
N GLY A 180 -2.84 -6.57 4.05
CA GLY A 180 -3.19 -7.89 4.59
C GLY A 180 -2.29 -8.99 4.01
N GLU A 181 -2.89 -10.05 3.48
CA GLU A 181 -2.20 -11.14 2.76
C GLU A 181 -2.05 -10.90 1.25
N THR A 182 -2.51 -9.75 0.76
CA THR A 182 -2.56 -9.47 -0.67
C THR A 182 -1.19 -9.03 -1.20
N ILE A 183 -0.65 -9.85 -2.09
CA ILE A 183 0.50 -9.51 -2.93
C ILE A 183 0.00 -8.96 -4.26
N TRP A 184 0.55 -7.84 -4.71
CA TRP A 184 0.24 -7.28 -6.01
C TRP A 184 1.41 -7.43 -6.98
N THR A 185 1.11 -7.86 -8.20
CA THR A 185 2.06 -7.99 -9.30
C THR A 185 1.67 -7.01 -10.41
N PRO A 186 2.50 -5.98 -10.71
CA PRO A 186 2.18 -4.99 -11.74
C PRO A 186 1.85 -5.59 -13.11
N CYS A 187 2.62 -6.58 -13.55
CA CYS A 187 2.43 -7.22 -14.86
C CYS A 187 1.15 -8.07 -14.91
N ASP A 188 0.80 -8.81 -13.84
CA ASP A 188 -0.48 -9.55 -13.80
C ASP A 188 -1.66 -8.59 -13.87
N PHE A 189 -1.56 -7.43 -13.22
CA PHE A 189 -2.59 -6.40 -13.30
C PHE A 189 -2.73 -5.86 -14.72
N LEU A 190 -1.63 -5.51 -15.39
CA LEU A 190 -1.65 -5.07 -16.80
C LEU A 190 -2.30 -6.10 -17.71
N VAL A 191 -1.99 -7.39 -17.52
CA VAL A 191 -2.60 -8.48 -18.31
C VAL A 191 -4.10 -8.56 -18.13
N LYS A 192 -4.59 -8.33 -16.90
CA LYS A 192 -6.02 -8.34 -16.58
C LYS A 192 -6.75 -7.07 -17.03
N SER A 193 -6.08 -5.91 -17.00
CA SER A 193 -6.71 -4.60 -17.20
C SER A 193 -6.67 -4.13 -18.65
N VAL A 194 -5.61 -4.46 -19.40
CA VAL A 194 -5.39 -3.98 -20.78
C VAL A 194 -5.81 -5.07 -21.77
N ASN A 195 -6.88 -4.80 -22.52
CA ASN A 195 -7.29 -5.65 -23.63
C ASN A 195 -6.20 -5.68 -24.72
N ASP A 196 -6.05 -6.80 -25.43
CA ASP A 196 -5.07 -6.98 -26.53
C ASP A 196 -3.59 -6.76 -26.14
N ILE A 197 -3.24 -6.90 -24.86
CA ILE A 197 -1.86 -6.77 -24.38
C ILE A 197 -0.89 -7.79 -25.02
N ASP A 198 -1.39 -8.96 -25.40
CA ASP A 198 -0.65 -10.04 -26.04
C ASP A 198 -0.19 -9.70 -27.47
N ARG A 199 -0.75 -8.63 -28.07
CA ARG A 199 -0.24 -8.05 -29.33
C ARG A 199 1.03 -7.24 -29.16
N VAL A 200 1.37 -6.88 -27.91
CA VAL A 200 2.46 -5.97 -27.58
C VAL A 200 3.56 -6.68 -26.79
N ILE A 201 3.13 -7.52 -25.84
CA ILE A 201 3.98 -8.35 -24.97
C ILE A 201 3.87 -9.79 -25.43
N ASP A 202 5.01 -10.44 -25.63
CA ASP A 202 5.02 -11.83 -26.07
C ASP A 202 4.52 -12.79 -24.98
N ARG A 203 3.91 -13.91 -25.40
CA ARG A 203 3.33 -14.90 -24.48
C ARG A 203 4.35 -15.52 -23.53
N LYS A 204 5.63 -15.62 -23.92
CA LYS A 204 6.68 -16.17 -23.04
C LYS A 204 6.98 -15.20 -21.90
N SER A 205 7.04 -13.91 -22.19
CA SER A 205 7.17 -12.86 -21.16
C SER A 205 5.98 -12.86 -20.20
N ILE A 206 4.76 -13.06 -20.71
CA ILE A 206 3.55 -13.15 -19.87
C ILE A 206 3.61 -14.40 -18.96
N SER A 207 3.97 -15.57 -19.50
CA SER A 207 4.03 -16.80 -18.71
C SER A 207 5.18 -16.78 -17.68
N ALA A 208 6.24 -16.03 -17.92
CA ALA A 208 7.38 -15.91 -17.01
C ALA A 208 7.08 -15.12 -15.72
N ILE A 209 5.99 -14.34 -15.66
CA ILE A 209 5.69 -13.47 -14.50
C ILE A 209 5.55 -14.28 -13.20
N GLY A 210 4.87 -15.43 -13.27
CA GLY A 210 4.70 -16.32 -12.11
C GLY A 210 6.04 -16.82 -11.58
N THR A 211 6.94 -17.20 -12.49
CA THR A 211 8.31 -17.64 -12.15
C THR A 211 9.12 -16.50 -11.55
N LEU A 212 9.06 -15.29 -12.12
CA LEU A 212 9.76 -14.11 -11.58
C LEU A 212 9.29 -13.75 -10.17
N ARG A 213 7.97 -13.84 -9.91
CA ARG A 213 7.42 -13.63 -8.57
C ARG A 213 7.90 -14.69 -7.58
N SER A 214 7.90 -15.96 -7.98
CA SER A 214 8.34 -17.06 -7.11
C SER A 214 9.84 -16.94 -6.78
N ALA A 215 10.65 -16.61 -7.79
CA ALA A 215 12.08 -16.36 -7.63
C ALA A 215 12.37 -15.19 -6.67
N LEU A 216 11.56 -14.13 -6.68
CA LEU A 216 11.67 -13.06 -5.68
C LEU A 216 11.49 -13.60 -4.26
N PHE A 217 10.46 -14.42 -4.02
CA PHE A 217 10.20 -14.93 -2.67
C PHE A 217 11.30 -15.87 -2.20
N ASP A 218 11.74 -16.80 -3.06
CA ASP A 218 12.82 -17.72 -2.73
C ASP A 218 14.12 -16.97 -2.43
N GLN A 219 14.49 -15.98 -3.25
CA GLN A 219 15.68 -15.16 -3.03
C GLN A 219 15.63 -14.39 -1.70
N GLN A 220 14.50 -13.75 -1.39
CA GLN A 220 14.36 -12.98 -0.15
C GLN A 220 14.34 -13.88 1.09
N ALA A 221 13.73 -15.08 0.98
CA ALA A 221 13.72 -16.06 2.06
C ALA A 221 15.13 -16.62 2.34
N GLU A 222 15.91 -16.90 1.29
CA GLU A 222 17.30 -17.37 1.41
C GLU A 222 18.21 -16.31 2.05
N MET A 223 18.07 -15.05 1.63
CA MET A 223 18.88 -13.94 2.13
C MET A 223 18.53 -13.50 3.56
N LEU A 224 17.37 -13.91 4.09
CA LEU A 224 16.78 -13.39 5.32
C LEU A 224 17.71 -13.45 6.55
N THR A 225 18.43 -14.57 6.74
CA THR A 225 19.32 -14.74 7.90
C THR A 225 20.52 -13.79 7.84
N ARG A 226 21.06 -13.58 6.64
CA ARG A 226 22.15 -12.63 6.39
C ARG A 226 21.66 -11.20 6.59
N GLU A 227 20.50 -10.86 6.04
CA GLU A 227 19.88 -9.55 6.23
C GLU A 227 19.59 -9.26 7.70
N ALA A 228 19.11 -10.24 8.48
CA ALA A 228 18.88 -10.07 9.91
C ALA A 228 20.16 -9.69 10.67
N THR A 229 21.28 -10.32 10.33
CA THR A 229 22.58 -10.03 10.95
C THR A 229 23.09 -8.65 10.53
N SER A 230 22.99 -8.31 9.25
CA SER A 230 23.42 -7.00 8.74
C SER A 230 22.60 -5.85 9.34
N ASN A 231 21.27 -6.00 9.42
CA ASN A 231 20.39 -4.97 9.98
C ASN A 231 20.57 -4.81 11.50
N ALA A 232 20.89 -5.88 12.23
CA ALA A 232 21.22 -5.77 13.65
C ALA A 232 22.45 -4.87 13.88
N ALA A 233 23.51 -5.05 13.09
CA ALA A 233 24.72 -4.23 13.19
C ALA A 233 24.44 -2.76 12.84
N LYS A 234 23.71 -2.51 11.74
CA LYS A 234 23.30 -1.15 11.32
C LYS A 234 22.44 -0.46 12.39
N PHE A 235 21.54 -1.22 13.02
CA PHE A 235 20.67 -0.70 14.07
C PHE A 235 21.47 -0.24 15.29
N VAL A 236 22.42 -1.05 15.78
CA VAL A 236 23.29 -0.67 16.91
C VAL A 236 24.13 0.57 16.57
N GLU A 237 24.69 0.64 15.37
CA GLU A 237 25.44 1.81 14.90
C GLU A 237 24.57 3.07 14.87
N TRP A 238 23.36 2.97 14.32
CA TRP A 238 22.41 4.07 14.28
C TRP A 238 21.99 4.52 15.69
N GLN A 239 21.70 3.56 16.58
CA GLN A 239 21.29 3.83 17.95
C GLN A 239 22.37 4.61 18.71
N TYR A 240 23.64 4.19 18.59
CA TYR A 240 24.76 4.89 19.21
C TYR A 240 24.89 6.33 18.69
N LYS A 241 24.89 6.52 17.37
CA LYS A 241 24.99 7.86 16.75
C LYS A 241 23.82 8.76 17.14
N MET A 242 22.61 8.21 17.18
CA MET A 242 21.43 8.97 17.59
C MET A 242 21.51 9.36 19.07
N ALA A 243 21.92 8.44 19.95
CA ALA A 243 22.07 8.73 21.37
C ALA A 243 23.13 9.81 21.62
N GLU A 244 24.29 9.72 20.96
CA GLU A 244 25.36 10.72 21.02
C GLU A 244 24.86 12.10 20.58
N GLU A 245 24.22 12.18 19.41
CA GLU A 245 23.66 13.43 18.90
C GLU A 245 22.56 14.00 19.80
N LEU A 246 21.88 13.18 20.58
CA LEU A 246 20.87 13.62 21.53
C LEU A 246 21.46 14.04 22.87
N CYS A 247 22.68 13.68 23.27
CA CYS A 247 23.18 13.99 24.63
C CYS A 247 23.12 15.49 24.98
N GLU A 248 23.59 16.39 24.10
CA GLU A 248 23.58 17.84 24.37
C GLU A 248 23.02 18.65 23.21
N TRP A 249 22.37 19.79 23.50
CA TRP A 249 22.02 20.76 22.46
C TRP A 249 23.20 21.71 22.23
N PRO A 250 23.77 21.74 21.02
CA PRO A 250 24.91 22.57 20.73
C PRO A 250 24.50 24.05 20.69
N LYS A 251 25.27 24.87 21.40
CA LYS A 251 25.07 26.33 21.44
C LYS A 251 25.50 27.00 20.13
N ASP A 252 26.49 26.42 19.46
CA ASP A 252 27.03 26.87 18.19
C ASP A 252 26.43 26.06 17.03
N ASN A 253 26.03 26.74 15.95
CA ASN A 253 25.44 26.13 14.73
C ASN A 253 24.18 25.24 14.94
N PRO A 254 23.09 25.76 15.52
CA PRO A 254 21.86 24.98 15.73
C PRO A 254 21.24 24.42 14.44
N HIS A 255 21.38 25.12 13.30
CA HIS A 255 20.85 24.68 12.01
C HIS A 255 21.59 23.46 11.44
N GLY A 256 22.92 23.42 11.53
CA GLY A 256 23.72 22.29 11.09
C GLY A 256 23.39 21.03 11.89
N HIS A 257 23.28 21.16 13.21
CA HIS A 257 22.89 20.06 14.09
C HIS A 257 21.46 19.58 13.84
N LEU A 258 20.50 20.48 13.63
CA LEU A 258 19.14 20.08 13.27
C LEU A 258 19.12 19.32 11.94
N THR A 259 19.90 19.75 10.95
CA THR A 259 20.01 19.07 9.64
C THR A 259 20.63 17.67 9.80
N HIS A 260 21.70 17.56 10.59
CA HIS A 260 22.34 16.29 10.87
C HIS A 260 21.42 15.30 11.60
N ARG A 261 20.75 15.75 12.69
CA ARG A 261 19.75 14.95 13.41
C ARG A 261 18.60 14.51 12.52
N THR A 262 18.10 15.41 11.68
CA THR A 262 17.05 15.09 10.71
C THR A 262 17.52 14.01 9.72
N SER A 263 18.77 14.09 9.26
CA SER A 263 19.37 13.05 8.40
C SER A 263 19.48 11.70 9.11
N LEU A 264 19.94 11.67 10.36
CA LEU A 264 20.00 10.44 11.17
C LEU A 264 18.60 9.85 11.42
N PHE A 265 17.61 10.69 11.68
CA PHE A 265 16.23 10.26 11.85
C PHE A 265 15.70 9.58 10.59
N PHE A 266 15.90 10.20 9.42
CA PHE A 266 15.49 9.62 8.14
C PHE A 266 16.26 8.34 7.79
N LYS A 267 17.53 8.20 8.20
CA LYS A 267 18.28 6.94 8.05
C LYS A 267 17.64 5.80 8.83
N GLY A 268 17.30 6.02 10.10
CA GLY A 268 16.59 5.04 10.93
C GLY A 268 15.22 4.69 10.36
N ALA A 269 14.41 5.69 10.01
CA ALA A 269 13.09 5.47 9.40
C ALA A 269 13.17 4.68 8.08
N ARG A 270 14.20 4.93 7.26
CA ARG A 270 14.43 4.19 6.01
C ARG A 270 14.83 2.74 6.30
N GLN A 271 15.67 2.50 7.30
CA GLN A 271 16.04 1.15 7.73
C GLN A 271 14.82 0.37 8.22
N ALA A 272 13.98 0.95 9.09
CA ALA A 272 12.70 0.37 9.49
C ALA A 272 11.83 -0.04 8.29
N ASP A 273 11.67 0.86 7.30
CA ASP A 273 10.85 0.60 6.11
C ASP A 273 11.43 -0.57 5.28
N GLN A 274 12.75 -0.64 5.10
CA GLN A 274 13.42 -1.74 4.41
C GLN A 274 13.16 -3.08 5.10
N ILE A 275 13.34 -3.14 6.43
CA ILE A 275 13.10 -4.36 7.19
C ILE A 275 11.61 -4.75 7.12
N SER A 276 10.70 -3.78 7.27
CA SER A 276 9.24 -4.02 7.17
C SER A 276 8.86 -4.58 5.80
N ARG A 277 9.44 -4.08 4.71
CA ARG A 277 9.20 -4.59 3.35
C ARG A 277 9.77 -5.98 3.13
N LEU A 278 10.96 -6.27 3.66
CA LEU A 278 11.55 -7.60 3.62
C LEU A 278 10.64 -8.60 4.34
N LEU A 279 10.27 -8.31 5.59
CA LEU A 279 9.38 -9.16 6.39
C LEU A 279 8.04 -9.40 5.70
N LYS A 280 7.40 -8.34 5.21
CA LYS A 280 6.13 -8.45 4.48
C LYS A 280 6.30 -9.29 3.21
N THR A 281 7.37 -9.09 2.44
CA THR A 281 7.60 -9.88 1.21
C THR A 281 7.80 -11.36 1.54
N VAL A 282 8.62 -11.69 2.53
CA VAL A 282 8.91 -13.09 2.91
C VAL A 282 7.69 -13.76 3.52
N LEU A 283 7.03 -13.14 4.49
CA LEU A 283 5.85 -13.73 5.16
C LEU A 283 4.71 -13.95 4.18
N ASN A 284 4.42 -12.96 3.34
CA ASN A 284 3.36 -13.11 2.35
C ASN A 284 3.77 -14.07 1.23
N GLY A 285 5.05 -14.14 0.85
CA GLY A 285 5.56 -15.12 -0.11
C GLY A 285 5.33 -16.56 0.38
N HIS A 286 5.70 -16.86 1.63
CA HIS A 286 5.43 -18.15 2.25
C HIS A 286 3.93 -18.49 2.29
N LEU A 287 3.09 -17.52 2.65
CA LEU A 287 1.63 -17.70 2.66
C LEU A 287 1.08 -17.95 1.26
N HIS A 288 1.53 -17.17 0.27
CA HIS A 288 1.10 -17.26 -1.12
C HIS A 288 1.46 -18.59 -1.77
N GLU A 289 2.67 -19.09 -1.49
CA GLU A 289 3.17 -20.37 -2.03
C GLU A 289 2.87 -21.56 -1.14
N GLN A 290 2.22 -21.34 0.01
CA GLN A 290 1.92 -22.36 1.02
C GLN A 290 3.16 -23.14 1.48
N LYS A 291 4.30 -22.45 1.56
CA LYS A 291 5.59 -23.02 2.00
C LYS A 291 5.78 -22.83 3.50
N ALA A 292 6.22 -23.88 4.20
CA ALA A 292 6.58 -23.79 5.61
C ALA A 292 7.78 -22.84 5.84
N VAL A 293 7.79 -22.16 6.98
CA VAL A 293 8.89 -21.30 7.41
C VAL A 293 9.91 -22.16 8.16
N SER A 294 11.18 -22.13 7.75
CA SER A 294 12.24 -22.85 8.45
C SER A 294 12.51 -22.25 9.84
N ARG A 295 13.09 -23.04 10.75
CA ARG A 295 13.46 -22.57 12.10
C ARG A 295 14.42 -21.38 12.06
N SER A 296 15.42 -21.41 11.19
CA SER A 296 16.39 -20.31 11.03
C SER A 296 15.72 -19.04 10.49
N SER A 297 14.85 -19.18 9.49
CA SER A 297 14.05 -18.08 8.95
C SER A 297 13.14 -17.48 10.03
N ALA A 298 12.48 -18.30 10.84
CA ALA A 298 11.64 -17.84 11.94
C ALA A 298 12.44 -17.00 12.96
N VAL A 299 13.62 -17.48 13.39
CA VAL A 299 14.50 -16.73 14.29
C VAL A 299 14.93 -15.39 13.67
N ALA A 300 15.27 -15.38 12.37
CA ALA A 300 15.61 -14.15 11.66
C ALA A 300 14.44 -13.16 11.61
N ILE A 301 13.22 -13.64 11.35
CA ILE A 301 11.98 -12.83 11.37
C ILE A 301 11.77 -12.18 12.73
N PHE A 302 11.91 -12.93 13.82
CA PHE A 302 11.77 -12.38 15.17
C PHE A 302 12.81 -11.31 15.47
N ARG A 303 14.08 -11.56 15.14
CA ARG A 303 15.15 -10.56 15.33
C ARG A 303 14.87 -9.26 14.59
N LEU A 304 14.47 -9.36 13.32
CA LEU A 304 14.10 -8.20 12.51
C LEU A 304 12.87 -7.46 13.05
N THR A 305 11.89 -8.21 13.58
CA THR A 305 10.71 -7.62 14.22
C THR A 305 11.07 -6.85 15.49
N GLU A 306 11.96 -7.39 16.32
CA GLU A 306 12.44 -6.72 17.53
C GLU A 306 13.27 -5.46 17.20
N ILE A 307 14.09 -5.49 16.15
CA ILE A 307 14.79 -4.28 15.66
C ILE A 307 13.78 -3.17 15.31
N ILE A 308 12.75 -3.49 14.52
CA ILE A 308 11.71 -2.53 14.16
C ILE A 308 11.03 -1.97 15.42
N LYS A 309 10.62 -2.83 16.35
CA LYS A 309 9.98 -2.40 17.60
C LYS A 309 10.89 -1.45 18.38
N SER A 310 12.17 -1.79 18.51
CA SER A 310 13.15 -0.99 19.24
C SER A 310 13.38 0.38 18.60
N GLU A 311 13.49 0.46 17.26
CA GLU A 311 13.61 1.72 16.53
C GLU A 311 12.41 2.65 16.81
N TYR A 312 11.18 2.12 16.80
CA TYR A 312 9.98 2.92 17.07
C TYR A 312 9.84 3.32 18.55
N LEU A 313 10.23 2.44 19.48
CA LEU A 313 10.19 2.72 20.91
C LEU A 313 11.21 3.79 21.30
N ASP A 314 12.46 3.72 20.82
CA ASP A 314 13.46 4.77 21.07
C ASP A 314 13.01 6.12 20.47
N GLN A 315 12.46 6.12 19.26
CA GLN A 315 11.91 7.34 18.65
C GLN A 315 10.73 7.93 19.43
N THR A 316 9.88 7.11 20.06
CA THR A 316 8.70 7.62 20.76
C THR A 316 9.03 8.05 22.19
N VAL A 317 9.83 7.26 22.90
CA VAL A 317 10.18 7.50 24.31
C VAL A 317 11.17 8.66 24.45
N GLN A 318 12.20 8.75 23.60
CA GLN A 318 13.19 9.83 23.72
C GLN A 318 12.62 11.21 23.35
N TYR A 319 11.69 11.28 22.40
CA TYR A 319 11.02 12.53 22.03
C TYR A 319 9.95 12.96 23.03
N SER A 320 9.27 12.02 23.71
CA SER A 320 8.24 12.35 24.71
C SER A 320 8.82 12.72 26.09
N PHE A 321 9.97 12.18 26.49
CA PHE A 321 10.60 12.55 27.77
C PHE A 321 11.29 13.93 27.75
N ARG A 322 11.66 14.45 26.56
CA ARG A 322 12.30 15.78 26.45
C ARG A 322 11.36 16.94 26.16
N SER A 323 10.14 16.70 25.66
CA SER A 323 9.15 17.76 25.45
C SER A 323 8.55 18.33 26.76
N ASN A 324 8.82 17.70 27.90
CA ASN A 324 8.56 18.27 29.23
C ASN A 324 9.53 19.42 29.60
N SER A 325 10.47 19.77 28.73
CA SER A 325 11.30 20.97 28.85
C SER A 325 10.76 22.06 27.91
N THR A 326 9.73 22.77 28.36
CA THR A 326 9.33 24.14 27.94
C THR A 326 9.69 24.56 26.51
N THR A 327 9.02 24.00 25.49
CA THR A 327 8.54 24.75 24.30
C THR A 327 7.71 23.81 23.42
N LEU A 328 6.43 24.15 23.27
CA LEU A 328 5.47 23.46 22.40
C LEU A 328 5.82 23.72 20.93
N LEU A 329 6.32 22.71 20.23
CA LEU A 329 6.18 22.62 18.77
C LEU A 329 5.28 21.41 18.43
N PRO A 330 4.24 21.59 17.61
CA PRO A 330 3.33 20.52 17.26
C PRO A 330 3.93 19.70 16.12
N VAL A 331 4.72 18.67 16.44
CA VAL A 331 5.18 17.72 15.42
C VAL A 331 4.24 16.52 15.41
N GLY A 332 3.14 16.63 14.64
CA GLY A 332 2.16 15.56 14.39
C GLY A 332 2.65 14.43 13.48
N VAL A 333 3.96 14.26 13.32
CA VAL A 333 4.60 13.31 12.39
C VAL A 333 4.83 11.91 13.00
N PRO A 334 5.15 11.71 14.29
CA PRO A 334 5.47 10.37 14.83
C PRO A 334 4.25 9.45 14.89
N VAL A 335 3.06 9.99 15.20
CA VAL A 335 1.83 9.20 15.40
C VAL A 335 1.35 8.57 14.09
N CYS A 336 1.58 9.23 12.95
CA CYS A 336 1.10 8.75 11.64
C CYS A 336 1.94 7.56 11.11
N MET A 337 3.23 7.48 11.45
CA MET A 337 4.09 6.35 11.09
C MET A 337 3.76 5.07 11.88
N TYR A 338 3.40 5.22 13.16
CA TYR A 338 3.05 4.08 14.04
C TYR A 338 1.82 3.31 13.52
N VAL A 339 0.83 4.03 12.98
CA VAL A 339 -0.40 3.45 12.42
C VAL A 339 -0.14 2.69 11.11
N HIS A 340 0.79 3.15 10.25
CA HIS A 340 1.00 2.52 8.94
C HIS A 340 1.80 1.21 8.96
N VAL A 341 2.60 0.95 10.01
CA VAL A 341 3.47 -0.23 10.09
C VAL A 341 3.00 -1.26 11.11
N CYS A 342 2.51 -0.85 12.29
CA CYS A 342 2.02 -1.80 13.30
C CYS A 342 0.56 -2.22 13.08
N ALA A 343 -0.32 -1.34 12.60
CA ALA A 343 -1.74 -1.70 12.41
C ALA A 343 -1.98 -2.85 11.41
N PRO A 344 -1.26 -2.96 10.27
CA PRO A 344 -1.44 -4.09 9.36
C PRO A 344 -0.91 -5.42 9.91
N ILE A 345 0.03 -5.38 10.86
CA ILE A 345 0.60 -6.59 11.48
C ILE A 345 -0.33 -7.10 12.60
N CYS A 346 -1.02 -6.20 13.31
CA CYS A 346 -1.98 -6.55 14.37
C CYS A 346 -3.39 -6.93 13.86
N MET A 347 -3.79 -6.55 12.64
CA MET A 347 -5.15 -6.77 12.14
C MET A 347 -5.43 -8.16 11.54
N ASN A 348 -4.42 -9.05 11.43
CA ASN A 348 -4.64 -10.43 10.99
C ASN A 348 -5.13 -11.32 12.15
N ARG A 349 -6.44 -11.29 12.42
CA ARG A 349 -7.08 -12.11 13.49
C ARG A 349 -7.55 -13.49 13.07
N ASN A 350 -7.49 -13.87 11.79
CA ASN A 350 -8.03 -15.14 11.31
C ASN A 350 -6.99 -15.95 10.54
N ILE A 351 -6.17 -16.73 11.25
CA ILE A 351 -5.51 -17.91 10.70
C ILE A 351 -6.17 -19.10 11.39
N TYR A 352 -6.93 -19.88 10.61
CA TYR A 352 -7.55 -21.11 11.09
C TYR A 352 -6.48 -22.17 11.34
N VAL A 353 -6.40 -22.64 12.59
CA VAL A 353 -5.56 -23.77 13.00
C VAL A 353 -6.26 -25.05 12.52
N MET A 354 -5.77 -25.66 11.45
CA MET A 354 -6.09 -27.07 11.21
C MET A 354 -5.36 -27.90 12.27
N LYS A 355 -6.14 -28.52 13.16
CA LYS A 355 -5.66 -29.56 14.06
C LYS A 355 -5.31 -30.76 13.21
N ASP A 356 -4.03 -31.06 13.07
CA ASP A 356 -3.57 -32.44 13.07
C ASP A 356 -2.17 -32.54 13.68
N THR A 357 -1.93 -33.69 14.26
CA THR A 357 -1.06 -34.04 15.39
C THR A 357 0.44 -33.74 15.25
N ASN A 358 1.04 -33.49 16.44
CA ASN A 358 2.48 -33.42 16.81
C ASN A 358 3.21 -32.05 16.71
N GLU A 359 3.28 -31.38 17.86
CA GLU A 359 4.37 -30.53 18.39
C GLU A 359 5.02 -29.40 17.54
N GLN A 360 4.40 -28.92 16.46
CA GLN A 360 4.91 -27.75 15.71
C GLN A 360 3.98 -26.51 15.63
N ILE A 361 2.90 -26.45 16.42
CA ILE A 361 1.83 -25.44 16.23
C ILE A 361 1.62 -24.54 17.47
N GLU A 362 2.68 -23.87 17.95
CA GLU A 362 2.52 -22.77 18.95
C GLU A 362 3.16 -21.44 18.53
N LEU A 363 4.03 -21.42 17.51
CA LEU A 363 4.80 -20.21 17.19
C LEU A 363 4.02 -19.10 16.46
N VAL A 364 3.01 -19.45 15.65
CA VAL A 364 2.26 -18.45 14.85
C VAL A 364 1.24 -17.69 15.71
N GLY A 365 0.61 -18.37 16.68
CA GLY A 365 -0.28 -17.73 17.67
C GLY A 365 0.48 -16.80 18.63
N CYS A 366 1.68 -17.20 19.06
CA CYS A 366 2.58 -16.36 19.84
C CYS A 366 3.09 -15.13 19.08
N LEU A 367 3.26 -15.22 17.75
CA LEU A 367 3.63 -14.09 16.90
C LEU A 367 2.58 -12.97 16.94
N ILE A 368 1.28 -13.33 16.88
CA ILE A 368 0.18 -12.37 16.93
C ILE A 368 0.02 -11.78 18.35
N LEU A 369 0.15 -12.63 19.38
CA LEU A 369 0.04 -12.20 20.78
C LEU A 369 1.22 -11.32 21.23
N SER A 370 2.47 -11.60 20.86
CA SER A 370 3.64 -10.75 21.20
C SER A 370 3.69 -9.41 20.46
N ILE A 371 2.92 -9.26 19.37
CA ILE A 371 2.78 -7.99 18.65
C ILE A 371 1.60 -7.18 19.22
N CYS A 372 0.56 -7.84 19.73
CA CYS A 372 -0.61 -7.20 20.33
C CYS A 372 -0.52 -6.96 21.85
N SER A 373 0.44 -7.59 22.55
CA SER A 373 0.59 -7.49 24.01
C SER A 373 1.38 -6.24 24.41
N PHE A 374 0.79 -5.07 24.24
CA PHE A 374 1.11 -3.91 25.08
C PHE A 374 -0.04 -3.74 26.08
N PRO A 375 0.23 -3.62 27.40
CA PRO A 375 -0.80 -3.26 28.34
C PRO A 375 -1.21 -1.82 28.05
N CYS A 376 -2.42 -1.63 27.54
CA CYS A 376 -3.09 -0.35 27.55
C CYS A 376 -3.40 -0.02 29.03
N LYS A 377 -2.39 0.45 29.78
CA LYS A 377 -2.62 1.06 31.09
C LYS A 377 -3.42 2.33 30.82
N SER A 378 -4.71 2.21 31.10
CA SER A 378 -5.68 3.27 31.22
C SER A 378 -5.04 4.55 31.75
N ILE A 379 -4.97 5.59 30.92
CA ILE A 379 -4.89 6.96 31.39
C ILE A 379 -6.28 7.28 31.97
N ARG A 380 -6.50 6.87 33.21
CA ARG A 380 -7.58 7.37 34.06
C ARG A 380 -7.04 7.56 35.47
N SER A 381 -6.68 8.80 35.76
CA SER A 381 -6.79 9.38 37.10
C SER A 381 -6.63 10.89 36.98
N TYR A 382 -7.74 11.60 36.77
CA TYR A 382 -7.84 12.99 37.20
C TYR A 382 -7.83 13.00 38.73
N PRO A 383 -7.05 13.88 39.40
CA PRO A 383 -7.25 14.10 40.82
C PRO A 383 -8.59 14.82 41.02
N LYS A 384 -9.43 14.26 41.90
CA LYS A 384 -10.54 14.99 42.52
C LYS A 384 -9.93 16.16 43.30
N ILE A 385 -10.31 17.38 42.94
CA ILE A 385 -10.17 18.54 43.81
C ILE A 385 -11.49 18.64 44.59
N ILE A 386 -11.41 18.23 45.85
CA ILE A 386 -12.28 18.55 47.00
C ILE A 386 -11.25 18.47 48.15
N ASP A 387 -10.91 19.50 48.92
CA ASP A 387 -11.63 20.68 49.40
C ASP A 387 -11.07 22.03 48.92
#